data_AF-A0A9X3N6Z0-F1
#
_entry.id   AF-A0A9X3N6Z0-F1
#
_cell.length_a   1.000
_cell.length_b   1.000
_cell.length_c   1.000
_cell.angle_alpha   90.00
_cell.angle_beta   90.00
_cell.angle_gamma   90.00
#
_symmetry.space_group_name_H-M   'P 1'
#
loop_
_entity.id
_entity.type
_entity.pdbx_description
1 polymer ?
#
loop_
_entity_poly.entity_id
_entity_poly.type
_entity_poly.pdbx_seq_one_letter_code
_entity_poly.pdbx_strand_id
1 'polypeptide(L)'
;MSSRSWMTVPALAAGVLLLAASGASASVPDAPERATIYDVVQEGLTQDQAKRINATLGVEGALQPDGSFIYASPEFAKVPQKTIAAGKDESGRPTTSQALDTDALKRLRPLPAERALAGVDILLKLDGVKGDVAKATPTVSHTELDLADAEGRPTASYKLDTSVSFDQTLGGLPLTGPGAKLRAAYGPDGKLTQLTSASRQLKPGATVAIIAVKEAIEGCAALYGKDVRQDTPTLGYHAPALGSAKQLFPVYTCNPIGGDGPQANLLLPAVKGSAPAATFEAALGDGSVRGIAKASGGTAPYRFKWSSSTTVIEKNEGAAVDYFRNSRDKLVGEALTLTVTDANGLTSTATATFAGDGSVKGESIPGGGGFGKLAIGPVDVGVAQTVDEWQCAQDSGYGFRNAMASKGIATAFAWHGMSAWEEDFKKVSAGGTDTTYADNVDATWYTGHGNPNGFTFKNNAHDDGAINPSDADWGNGDLEWLQLESCQVLKDTNGNMDQLARWGGAINGLHMMNGFHTNAICVDGGTGRTFAQLLFPQFGLPAFPVRNAWALMAQIKEPSGIRYRSIGNVGAGGVTNIGDYFWGQGATGPDITKAARTGMWSLSGVS
;
A
#
# COMPACT_ATOMS: atom_id res chain seq x y z
N MET A 1 -34.48 -80.08 -12.39
CA MET A 1 -33.64 -79.79 -13.58
C MET A 1 -33.50 -78.28 -13.74
N SER A 2 -32.44 -77.78 -14.40
CA SER A 2 -32.13 -76.39 -14.78
C SER A 2 -33.00 -75.27 -14.15
N SER A 3 -32.52 -74.51 -13.17
CA SER A 3 -31.48 -73.46 -13.28
C SER A 3 -31.90 -72.21 -14.10
N ARG A 4 -31.84 -71.05 -13.43
CA ARG A 4 -31.43 -69.72 -13.94
C ARG A 4 -31.02 -68.88 -12.72
N SER A 5 -29.87 -68.21 -12.81
CA SER A 5 -29.32 -67.40 -11.72
C SER A 5 -29.62 -65.92 -11.93
N TRP A 6 -29.88 -65.19 -10.85
CA TRP A 6 -29.77 -63.74 -10.77
C TRP A 6 -28.84 -63.45 -9.59
N MET A 7 -27.83 -62.59 -9.79
CA MET A 7 -26.90 -62.19 -8.73
C MET A 7 -27.47 -61.00 -7.96
N THR A 8 -27.50 -61.09 -6.63
CA THR A 8 -27.66 -59.95 -5.72
C THR A 8 -26.44 -59.87 -4.81
N VAL A 9 -25.87 -58.67 -4.67
CA VAL A 9 -24.70 -58.43 -3.81
C VAL A 9 -25.20 -58.09 -2.40
N PRO A 10 -24.77 -58.80 -1.34
CA PRO A 10 -25.17 -58.49 0.04
C PRO A 10 -24.39 -57.28 0.58
N ALA A 11 -25.07 -56.42 1.33
CA ALA A 11 -24.41 -55.38 2.12
C ALA A 11 -23.71 -56.00 3.34
N LEU A 12 -22.46 -55.57 3.61
CA LEU A 12 -21.71 -55.96 4.80
C LEU A 12 -21.70 -54.81 5.81
N ALA A 13 -22.26 -55.06 6.99
CA ALA A 13 -22.20 -54.15 8.12
C ALA A 13 -20.99 -54.49 9.02
N ALA A 14 -20.18 -53.48 9.30
CA ALA A 14 -19.24 -53.43 10.41
C ALA A 14 -19.37 -52.02 11.03
N GLY A 15 -19.25 -51.81 12.34
CA GLY A 15 -18.68 -52.70 13.35
C GLY A 15 -17.69 -51.88 14.18
N VAL A 16 -18.22 -50.87 14.89
CA VAL A 16 -17.40 -49.83 15.52
C VAL A 16 -16.62 -50.38 16.70
N LEU A 17 -15.31 -50.56 16.53
CA LEU A 17 -14.37 -50.71 17.64
C LEU A 17 -13.92 -49.32 18.11
N LEU A 18 -14.20 -49.00 19.38
CA LEU A 18 -13.61 -47.86 20.07
C LEU A 18 -12.18 -48.20 20.51
N LEU A 19 -11.20 -47.81 19.69
CA LEU A 19 -9.79 -47.77 20.07
C LEU A 19 -9.43 -46.37 20.57
N ALA A 20 -9.18 -46.25 21.88
CA ALA A 20 -8.77 -44.99 22.50
C ALA A 20 -7.30 -44.67 22.15
N ALA A 21 -7.10 -43.92 21.06
CA ALA A 21 -5.79 -43.35 20.75
C ALA A 21 -5.46 -42.23 21.75
N SER A 22 -4.39 -42.39 22.52
CA SER A 22 -3.85 -41.35 23.38
C SER A 22 -3.42 -40.14 22.55
N GLY A 23 -3.93 -38.95 22.91
CA GLY A 23 -3.66 -37.71 22.17
C GLY A 23 -2.19 -37.30 22.22
N ALA A 24 -1.42 -37.65 21.19
CA ALA A 24 -0.16 -37.01 20.89
C ALA A 24 -0.46 -35.69 20.17
N SER A 25 -0.31 -34.56 20.87
CA SER A 25 -0.36 -33.24 20.24
C SER A 25 0.72 -33.16 19.16
N ALA A 26 0.33 -32.85 17.92
CA ALA A 26 1.29 -32.57 16.87
C ALA A 26 2.09 -31.32 17.27
N SER A 27 3.38 -31.49 17.58
CA SER A 27 4.24 -30.37 17.94
C SER A 27 4.40 -29.43 16.76
N VAL A 28 4.10 -28.14 16.98
CA VAL A 28 4.58 -27.07 16.11
C VAL A 28 6.11 -27.23 16.02
N PRO A 29 6.72 -27.20 14.82
CA PRO A 29 8.17 -27.30 14.71
C PRO A 29 8.83 -26.16 15.50
N ASP A 30 9.83 -26.49 16.32
CA ASP A 30 10.46 -25.53 17.22
C ASP A 30 11.02 -24.34 16.45
N ALA A 31 10.40 -23.18 16.65
CA ALA A 31 10.89 -21.92 16.10
C ALA A 31 12.26 -21.58 16.73
N PRO A 32 13.21 -21.02 15.97
CA PRO A 32 14.57 -20.87 16.43
C PRO A 32 14.65 -19.91 17.62
N GLU A 33 15.11 -20.40 18.78
CA GLU A 33 15.30 -19.58 20.00
C GLU A 33 16.29 -18.41 19.82
N ARG A 34 17.05 -18.42 18.71
CA ARG A 34 18.10 -17.45 18.40
C ARG A 34 18.09 -17.07 16.92
N ALA A 35 18.39 -15.81 16.63
CA ALA A 35 18.54 -15.29 15.27
C ALA A 35 19.73 -14.31 15.19
N THR A 36 20.21 -14.05 13.97
CA THR A 36 21.42 -13.25 13.74
C THR A 36 21.06 -11.81 13.40
N ILE A 37 21.58 -10.85 14.14
CA ILE A 37 21.58 -9.44 13.74
C ILE A 37 22.56 -9.29 12.58
N TYR A 38 22.19 -8.58 11.52
CA TYR A 38 23.06 -8.34 10.37
C TYR A 38 23.57 -6.89 10.38
N ASP A 39 24.88 -6.72 10.30
CA ASP A 39 25.48 -5.38 10.17
C ASP A 39 25.35 -4.90 8.71
N VAL A 40 24.97 -3.63 8.53
CA VAL A 40 24.99 -2.94 7.24
C VAL A 40 26.43 -2.54 6.92
N VAL A 41 26.95 -3.04 5.80
CA VAL A 41 28.27 -2.71 5.25
C VAL A 41 28.15 -1.60 4.20
N GLN A 42 27.06 -1.60 3.44
CA GLN A 42 26.72 -0.56 2.46
C GLN A 42 25.20 -0.36 2.46
N GLU A 43 24.75 0.88 2.71
CA GLU A 43 23.33 1.22 2.87
C GLU A 43 22.55 1.26 1.55
N GLY A 44 23.23 1.52 0.42
CA GLY A 44 22.63 1.56 -0.92
C GLY A 44 23.71 1.57 -2.02
N LEU A 45 23.32 1.80 -3.27
CA LEU A 45 24.22 1.84 -4.42
C LEU A 45 25.18 3.04 -4.37
N THR A 46 26.48 2.78 -4.56
CA THR A 46 27.46 3.87 -4.72
C THR A 46 27.32 4.56 -6.08
N GLN A 47 27.74 5.83 -6.15
CA GLN A 47 27.80 6.61 -7.39
C GLN A 47 28.53 5.87 -8.53
N ASP A 48 29.58 5.11 -8.24
CA ASP A 48 30.32 4.37 -9.27
C ASP A 48 29.67 3.02 -9.64
N GLN A 49 28.89 2.39 -8.75
CA GLN A 49 28.00 1.29 -9.16
C GLN A 49 26.88 1.81 -10.06
N ALA A 50 26.23 2.91 -9.68
CA ALA A 50 25.17 3.52 -10.48
C ALA A 50 25.67 3.95 -11.87
N LYS A 51 26.86 4.56 -11.99
CA LYS A 51 27.49 4.83 -13.30
C LYS A 51 27.67 3.57 -14.14
N ARG A 52 28.08 2.44 -13.53
CA ARG A 52 28.20 1.15 -14.24
C ARG A 52 26.83 0.59 -14.65
N ILE A 53 25.80 0.68 -13.80
CA ILE A 53 24.43 0.27 -14.12
C ILE A 53 23.88 1.13 -15.27
N ASN A 54 24.00 2.45 -15.18
CA ASN A 54 23.65 3.42 -16.22
C ASN A 54 24.28 3.06 -17.58
N ALA A 55 25.60 2.92 -17.61
CA ALA A 55 26.35 2.59 -18.82
C ALA A 55 26.06 1.18 -19.38
N THR A 56 25.66 0.22 -18.54
CA THR A 56 25.37 -1.17 -18.96
C THR A 56 23.93 -1.34 -19.44
N LEU A 57 22.97 -0.61 -18.85
CA LEU A 57 21.53 -0.74 -19.14
C LEU A 57 20.99 0.37 -20.05
N GLY A 58 21.79 1.40 -20.37
CA GLY A 58 21.39 2.50 -21.26
C GLY A 58 20.44 3.50 -20.58
N VAL A 59 20.66 3.77 -19.29
CA VAL A 59 19.82 4.67 -18.47
C VAL A 59 20.67 5.74 -17.79
N GLU A 60 20.05 6.86 -17.40
CA GLU A 60 20.74 8.00 -16.76
C GLU A 60 19.93 8.55 -15.58
N GLY A 61 20.57 9.33 -14.70
CA GLY A 61 19.91 10.10 -13.63
C GLY A 61 19.28 9.32 -12.46
N ALA A 62 19.19 7.99 -12.53
CA ALA A 62 18.34 7.17 -11.68
C ALA A 62 18.77 6.98 -10.20
N LEU A 63 20.03 7.30 -9.83
CA LEU A 63 20.50 7.16 -8.44
C LEU A 63 19.98 8.30 -7.56
N GLN A 64 19.24 7.94 -6.53
CA GLN A 64 18.65 8.84 -5.54
C GLN A 64 19.63 9.19 -4.41
N PRO A 65 19.38 10.28 -3.64
CA PRO A 65 20.29 10.73 -2.58
C PRO A 65 20.50 9.75 -1.42
N ASP A 66 19.59 8.80 -1.21
CA ASP A 66 19.66 7.74 -0.18
C ASP A 66 20.45 6.50 -0.64
N GLY A 67 20.86 6.45 -1.91
CA GLY A 67 21.50 5.29 -2.53
C GLY A 67 20.52 4.30 -3.19
N SER A 68 19.22 4.58 -3.21
CA SER A 68 18.27 3.79 -4.01
C SER A 68 18.40 4.15 -5.50
N PHE A 69 18.13 3.20 -6.39
CA PHE A 69 18.19 3.39 -7.84
C PHE A 69 16.78 3.23 -8.38
N ILE A 70 16.19 4.32 -8.86
CA ILE A 70 14.81 4.38 -9.34
C ILE A 70 14.83 4.95 -10.75
N TYR A 71 14.44 4.11 -11.72
CA TYR A 71 14.31 4.45 -13.13
C TYR A 71 12.92 4.05 -13.62
N ALA A 72 12.25 4.95 -14.33
CA ALA A 72 11.09 4.61 -15.16
C ALA A 72 11.08 5.49 -16.42
N SER A 73 10.98 4.84 -17.57
CA SER A 73 10.91 5.46 -18.89
C SER A 73 9.49 5.90 -19.24
N PRO A 74 9.29 6.77 -20.26
CA PRO A 74 7.97 7.04 -20.83
C PRO A 74 7.24 5.79 -21.38
N GLU A 75 7.95 4.68 -21.62
CA GLU A 75 7.37 3.41 -22.08
C GLU A 75 7.03 2.45 -20.92
N PHE A 76 7.25 2.84 -19.66
CA PHE A 76 6.85 2.07 -18.49
C PHE A 76 5.32 1.85 -18.46
N ALA A 77 4.88 0.60 -18.37
CA ALA A 77 3.47 0.21 -18.28
C ALA A 77 2.55 0.96 -19.28
N LYS A 78 3.09 1.29 -20.46
CA LYS A 78 2.44 2.20 -21.42
C LYS A 78 1.37 1.47 -22.22
N VAL A 79 0.18 2.07 -22.25
CA VAL A 79 -0.93 1.62 -23.09
C VAL A 79 -0.88 2.41 -24.41
N PRO A 80 -0.83 1.74 -25.58
CA PRO A 80 -0.92 2.42 -26.87
C PRO A 80 -2.24 3.19 -27.01
N GLN A 81 -2.14 4.50 -27.19
CA GLN A 81 -3.29 5.41 -27.37
C GLN A 81 -3.05 6.36 -28.56
N LYS A 82 -4.14 6.93 -29.08
CA LYS A 82 -4.18 7.95 -30.14
C LYS A 82 -4.98 9.15 -29.65
N THR A 83 -4.43 10.35 -29.77
CA THR A 83 -5.19 11.59 -29.55
C THR A 83 -6.29 11.75 -30.61
N ILE A 84 -7.50 12.05 -30.18
CA ILE A 84 -8.71 12.17 -31.02
C ILE A 84 -9.19 13.61 -31.10
N ALA A 85 -9.27 14.31 -29.95
CA ALA A 85 -9.80 15.66 -29.84
C ALA A 85 -9.21 16.40 -28.63
N ALA A 86 -9.47 17.71 -28.58
CA ALA A 86 -9.30 18.53 -27.38
C ALA A 86 -10.67 19.10 -26.96
N GLY A 87 -10.86 19.32 -25.66
CA GLY A 87 -12.13 19.72 -25.07
C GLY A 87 -11.95 20.46 -23.74
N LYS A 88 -12.97 20.38 -22.89
CA LYS A 88 -12.97 20.83 -21.49
C LYS A 88 -13.71 19.81 -20.63
N ASP A 89 -13.46 19.86 -19.32
CA ASP A 89 -14.26 19.21 -18.28
C ASP A 89 -15.43 20.12 -17.84
N GLU A 90 -16.14 19.76 -16.78
CA GLU A 90 -17.26 20.51 -16.19
C GLU A 90 -16.84 21.87 -15.59
N SER A 91 -15.66 21.95 -14.97
CA SER A 91 -15.06 23.16 -14.40
C SER A 91 -14.40 24.07 -15.45
N GLY A 92 -14.29 23.61 -16.69
CA GLY A 92 -13.68 24.33 -17.81
C GLY A 92 -12.16 24.24 -17.91
N ARG A 93 -11.48 23.36 -17.18
CA ARG A 93 -10.06 22.97 -17.39
C ARG A 93 -9.91 22.34 -18.80
N PRO A 94 -8.74 22.42 -19.47
CA PRO A 94 -8.59 21.88 -20.84
C PRO A 94 -8.37 20.36 -20.84
N THR A 95 -9.16 19.61 -21.62
CA THR A 95 -9.06 18.14 -21.75
C THR A 95 -8.58 17.71 -23.14
N THR A 96 -8.07 16.48 -23.25
CA THR A 96 -7.53 15.86 -24.47
C THR A 96 -8.02 14.42 -24.57
N SER A 97 -9.04 14.18 -25.40
CA SER A 97 -9.61 12.85 -25.61
C SER A 97 -8.59 11.94 -26.30
N GLN A 98 -8.18 10.86 -25.64
CA GLN A 98 -7.30 9.82 -26.19
C GLN A 98 -8.02 8.48 -26.26
N ALA A 99 -7.90 7.74 -27.37
CA ALA A 99 -8.52 6.43 -27.56
C ALA A 99 -7.51 5.30 -27.67
N LEU A 100 -7.90 4.08 -27.25
CA LEU A 100 -7.05 2.89 -27.31
C LEU A 100 -6.65 2.53 -28.75
N ASP A 101 -5.34 2.41 -29.01
CA ASP A 101 -4.86 1.83 -30.27
C ASP A 101 -4.91 0.30 -30.20
N THR A 102 -6.11 -0.26 -30.36
CA THR A 102 -6.33 -1.71 -30.27
C THR A 102 -5.51 -2.52 -31.27
N ASP A 103 -5.10 -1.93 -32.40
CA ASP A 103 -4.23 -2.61 -33.37
C ASP A 103 -2.76 -2.60 -32.94
N ALA A 104 -2.31 -1.58 -32.21
CA ALA A 104 -1.01 -1.63 -31.55
C ALA A 104 -1.03 -2.64 -30.40
N LEU A 105 -2.09 -2.68 -29.58
CA LEU A 105 -2.27 -3.68 -28.52
C LEU A 105 -2.18 -5.12 -29.06
N LYS A 106 -2.89 -5.45 -30.15
CA LYS A 106 -2.82 -6.76 -30.84
C LYS A 106 -1.41 -7.12 -31.37
N ARG A 107 -0.55 -6.13 -31.61
CA ARG A 107 0.84 -6.30 -32.07
C ARG A 107 1.86 -6.45 -30.94
N LEU A 108 1.51 -6.17 -29.67
CA LEU A 108 2.43 -6.30 -28.55
C LEU A 108 2.91 -7.75 -28.37
N ARG A 109 4.22 -7.92 -28.17
CA ARG A 109 4.87 -9.22 -27.91
C ARG A 109 5.85 -9.03 -26.75
N PRO A 110 5.47 -9.36 -25.51
CA PRO A 110 6.35 -9.22 -24.35
C PRO A 110 7.70 -9.94 -24.54
N LEU A 111 8.77 -9.41 -23.93
CA LEU A 111 10.09 -10.02 -23.98
C LEU A 111 10.05 -11.43 -23.35
N PRO A 112 10.58 -12.49 -24.00
CA PRO A 112 10.60 -13.83 -23.42
C PRO A 112 11.30 -13.88 -22.06
N ALA A 113 10.74 -14.64 -21.11
CA ALA A 113 11.19 -14.70 -19.72
C ALA A 113 12.69 -14.94 -19.56
N GLU A 114 13.27 -15.85 -20.34
CA GLU A 114 14.71 -16.15 -20.36
C GLU A 114 15.58 -14.90 -20.63
N ARG A 115 15.13 -14.02 -21.54
CA ARG A 115 15.85 -12.79 -21.88
C ARG A 115 15.71 -11.72 -20.79
N ALA A 116 14.54 -11.63 -20.16
CA ALA A 116 14.33 -10.75 -19.01
C ALA A 116 15.20 -11.18 -17.81
N LEU A 117 15.24 -12.48 -17.50
CA LEU A 117 16.08 -13.06 -16.45
C LEU A 117 17.58 -12.84 -16.73
N ALA A 118 18.03 -13.05 -17.96
CA ALA A 118 19.42 -12.79 -18.36
C ALA A 118 19.82 -11.32 -18.18
N GLY A 119 18.91 -10.37 -18.43
CA GLY A 119 19.13 -8.95 -18.16
C GLY A 119 19.33 -8.64 -16.68
N VAL A 120 18.61 -9.31 -15.77
CA VAL A 120 18.71 -9.04 -14.33
C VAL A 120 19.88 -9.76 -13.64
N ASP A 121 20.39 -10.88 -14.16
CA ASP A 121 21.66 -11.46 -13.67
C ASP A 121 22.85 -10.49 -13.90
N ILE A 122 22.78 -9.59 -14.88
CA ILE A 122 23.75 -8.50 -15.04
C ILE A 122 23.60 -7.48 -13.90
N LEU A 123 22.37 -7.04 -13.61
CA LEU A 123 22.09 -6.11 -12.51
C LEU A 123 22.54 -6.67 -11.15
N LEU A 124 22.21 -7.93 -10.83
CA LEU A 124 22.61 -8.60 -9.58
C LEU A 124 24.13 -8.65 -9.39
N LYS A 125 24.92 -8.72 -10.47
CA LYS A 125 26.39 -8.64 -10.43
C LYS A 125 26.91 -7.22 -10.18
N LEU A 126 26.19 -6.19 -10.65
CA LEU A 126 26.59 -4.78 -10.50
C LEU A 126 26.17 -4.19 -9.14
N ASP A 127 25.04 -4.64 -8.61
CA ASP A 127 24.47 -4.25 -7.32
C ASP A 127 25.28 -4.86 -6.14
N GLY A 128 25.86 -6.05 -6.35
CA GLY A 128 26.73 -6.72 -5.38
C GLY A 128 25.99 -7.66 -4.41
N VAL A 129 24.72 -7.94 -4.67
CA VAL A 129 23.82 -8.76 -3.82
C VAL A 129 24.18 -10.26 -3.83
N LYS A 130 25.19 -10.68 -4.60
CA LYS A 130 25.72 -12.06 -4.58
C LYS A 130 26.64 -12.29 -3.36
N GLY A 131 26.05 -12.29 -2.17
CA GLY A 131 26.67 -12.76 -0.92
C GLY A 131 25.95 -14.00 -0.37
N ASP A 132 26.65 -14.88 0.34
CA ASP A 132 26.13 -16.19 0.76
C ASP A 132 24.90 -16.13 1.70
N VAL A 133 24.69 -14.99 2.35
CA VAL A 133 23.68 -14.75 3.38
C VAL A 133 22.40 -14.06 2.87
N ALA A 134 22.44 -13.35 1.76
CA ALA A 134 21.28 -12.67 1.17
C ALA A 134 20.96 -13.32 -0.18
N LYS A 135 19.78 -13.93 -0.33
CA LYS A 135 19.37 -14.63 -1.55
C LYS A 135 18.11 -14.00 -2.12
N ALA A 136 18.14 -13.70 -3.41
CA ALA A 136 17.03 -13.11 -4.16
C ALA A 136 16.53 -14.11 -5.20
N THR A 137 15.27 -14.53 -5.10
CA THR A 137 14.63 -15.50 -6.00
C THR A 137 13.81 -14.73 -7.04
N PRO A 138 14.08 -14.87 -8.36
CA PRO A 138 13.34 -14.15 -9.39
C PRO A 138 11.95 -14.75 -9.64
N THR A 139 10.94 -13.89 -9.67
CA THR A 139 9.57 -14.20 -10.10
C THR A 139 9.25 -13.36 -11.34
N VAL A 140 8.88 -14.02 -12.45
CA VAL A 140 8.56 -13.36 -13.73
C VAL A 140 7.07 -13.08 -13.83
N SER A 141 6.71 -11.84 -14.19
CA SER A 141 5.35 -11.33 -14.27
C SER A 141 5.16 -10.42 -15.49
N HIS A 142 3.97 -9.84 -15.62
CA HIS A 142 3.64 -8.83 -16.64
C HIS A 142 2.78 -7.73 -16.01
N THR A 143 2.83 -6.52 -16.57
CA THR A 143 1.69 -5.60 -16.53
C THR A 143 0.64 -6.08 -17.53
N GLU A 144 -0.59 -6.28 -17.07
CA GLU A 144 -1.70 -6.85 -17.84
C GLU A 144 -2.85 -5.85 -17.94
N LEU A 145 -3.33 -5.61 -19.17
CA LEU A 145 -4.49 -4.77 -19.51
C LEU A 145 -5.64 -5.67 -19.97
N ASP A 146 -6.67 -5.79 -19.14
CA ASP A 146 -7.94 -6.43 -19.45
C ASP A 146 -8.93 -5.37 -19.95
N LEU A 147 -9.70 -5.70 -20.99
CA LEU A 147 -10.81 -4.90 -21.51
C LEU A 147 -12.12 -5.66 -21.33
N ALA A 148 -13.19 -4.92 -21.05
CA ALA A 148 -14.55 -5.43 -20.89
C ALA A 148 -15.56 -4.57 -21.66
N ASP A 149 -16.76 -5.09 -21.87
CA ASP A 149 -17.90 -4.32 -22.38
C ASP A 149 -18.57 -3.45 -21.29
N ALA A 150 -19.63 -2.72 -21.64
CA ALA A 150 -20.30 -1.78 -20.74
C ALA A 150 -20.99 -2.47 -19.53
N GLU A 151 -21.22 -3.79 -19.61
CA GLU A 151 -21.73 -4.65 -18.53
C GLU A 151 -20.62 -5.33 -17.71
N GLY A 152 -19.34 -5.10 -18.04
CA GLY A 152 -18.19 -5.65 -17.31
C GLY A 152 -17.71 -7.02 -17.80
N ARG A 153 -18.32 -7.60 -18.84
CA ARG A 153 -17.92 -8.93 -19.33
C ARG A 153 -16.58 -8.82 -20.08
N PRO A 154 -15.58 -9.68 -19.80
CA PRO A 154 -14.27 -9.61 -20.47
C PRO A 154 -14.35 -9.79 -22.00
N THR A 155 -13.62 -8.95 -22.74
CA THR A 155 -13.56 -8.94 -24.21
C THR A 155 -12.16 -9.17 -24.77
N ALA A 156 -11.11 -8.73 -24.07
CA ALA A 156 -9.71 -8.95 -24.44
C ALA A 156 -8.78 -8.83 -23.22
N SER A 157 -7.57 -9.39 -23.30
CA SER A 157 -6.49 -9.10 -22.34
C SER A 157 -5.15 -9.02 -23.07
N TYR A 158 -4.29 -8.10 -22.65
CA TYR A 158 -3.02 -7.76 -23.29
C TYR A 158 -1.89 -7.64 -22.26
N LYS A 159 -0.81 -8.40 -22.46
CA LYS A 159 0.45 -8.24 -21.71
C LYS A 159 1.26 -7.11 -22.33
N LEU A 160 1.58 -6.08 -21.54
CA LEU A 160 2.24 -4.86 -22.01
C LEU A 160 3.77 -4.95 -21.96
N ASP A 161 4.30 -5.60 -20.92
CA ASP A 161 5.72 -5.74 -20.63
C ASP A 161 6.06 -7.17 -20.16
N THR A 162 7.33 -7.42 -19.85
CA THR A 162 7.74 -8.54 -18.99
C THR A 162 8.54 -7.98 -17.82
N SER A 163 8.10 -8.28 -16.61
CA SER A 163 8.72 -7.86 -15.35
C SER A 163 9.35 -9.02 -14.60
N VAL A 164 10.37 -8.70 -13.80
CA VAL A 164 11.04 -9.62 -12.88
C VAL A 164 11.12 -8.94 -11.52
N SER A 165 10.33 -9.41 -10.56
CA SER A 165 10.41 -9.05 -9.14
C SER A 165 11.25 -10.09 -8.39
N PHE A 166 11.71 -9.77 -7.18
CA PHE A 166 12.56 -10.66 -6.39
C PHE A 166 12.05 -10.83 -4.96
N ASP A 167 11.81 -12.09 -4.59
CA ASP A 167 11.55 -12.47 -3.21
C ASP A 167 12.91 -12.64 -2.51
N GLN A 168 13.17 -11.80 -1.50
CA GLN A 168 14.46 -11.76 -0.81
C GLN A 168 14.42 -12.54 0.51
N THR A 169 15.54 -13.16 0.86
CA THR A 169 15.75 -13.85 2.13
C THR A 169 17.12 -13.49 2.72
N LEU A 170 17.19 -13.39 4.04
CA LEU A 170 18.38 -13.08 4.81
C LEU A 170 18.60 -14.17 5.88
N GLY A 171 19.73 -14.87 5.80
CA GLY A 171 20.00 -16.03 6.66
C GLY A 171 19.03 -17.21 6.46
N GLY A 172 18.28 -17.24 5.36
CA GLY A 172 17.23 -18.22 5.08
C GLY A 172 15.83 -17.86 5.58
N LEU A 173 15.67 -16.73 6.28
CA LEU A 173 14.37 -16.18 6.67
C LEU A 173 13.93 -15.08 5.67
N PRO A 174 12.62 -14.78 5.52
CA PRO A 174 12.14 -13.71 4.65
C PRO A 174 12.76 -12.35 4.97
N LEU A 175 13.08 -11.57 3.93
CA LEU A 175 13.54 -10.19 4.03
C LEU A 175 12.53 -9.31 3.28
N THR A 176 11.90 -8.34 3.96
CA THR A 176 10.82 -7.51 3.41
C THR A 176 11.00 -6.03 3.74
N GLY A 177 10.25 -5.15 3.07
CA GLY A 177 10.28 -3.70 3.30
C GLY A 177 10.93 -2.91 2.17
N PRO A 178 10.83 -1.57 2.20
CA PRO A 178 11.25 -0.70 1.10
C PRO A 178 12.77 -0.71 0.84
N GLY A 179 13.59 -1.05 1.84
CA GLY A 179 15.05 -1.24 1.67
C GLY A 179 15.48 -2.70 1.45
N ALA A 180 14.57 -3.52 0.92
CA ALA A 180 14.78 -4.89 0.46
C ALA A 180 14.10 -5.07 -0.92
N LYS A 181 14.27 -4.08 -1.80
CA LYS A 181 13.61 -4.02 -3.10
C LYS A 181 14.55 -4.26 -4.25
N LEU A 182 14.13 -5.13 -5.17
CA LEU A 182 14.73 -5.31 -6.49
C LEU A 182 13.64 -5.70 -7.49
N ARG A 183 13.48 -4.91 -8.55
CA ARG A 183 12.52 -5.17 -9.64
C ARG A 183 13.01 -4.53 -10.94
N ALA A 184 12.82 -5.21 -12.07
CA ALA A 184 13.00 -4.66 -13.41
C ALA A 184 11.80 -4.98 -14.32
N ALA A 185 11.50 -4.12 -15.28
CA ALA A 185 10.55 -4.38 -16.36
C ALA A 185 11.16 -4.05 -17.73
N TYR A 186 10.80 -4.86 -18.73
CA TYR A 186 11.28 -4.73 -20.11
C TYR A 186 10.11 -4.59 -21.08
N GLY A 187 10.23 -3.64 -22.01
CA GLY A 187 9.26 -3.43 -23.08
C GLY A 187 9.29 -4.55 -24.13
N PRO A 188 8.30 -4.58 -25.05
CA PRO A 188 8.27 -5.51 -26.19
C PRO A 188 9.49 -5.44 -27.12
N ASP A 189 10.18 -4.30 -27.14
CA ASP A 189 11.43 -4.11 -27.90
C ASP A 189 12.69 -4.62 -27.15
N GLY A 190 12.52 -5.10 -25.92
CA GLY A 190 13.58 -5.60 -25.05
C GLY A 190 14.38 -4.53 -24.32
N LYS A 191 14.02 -3.24 -24.41
CA LYS A 191 14.63 -2.20 -23.57
C LYS A 191 14.11 -2.29 -22.14
N LEU A 192 14.95 -1.92 -21.18
CA LEU A 192 14.53 -1.69 -19.80
C LEU A 192 13.57 -0.48 -19.77
N THR A 193 12.36 -0.68 -19.24
CA THR A 193 11.35 0.39 -19.12
C THR A 193 11.14 0.86 -17.69
N GLN A 194 11.43 0.02 -16.68
CA GLN A 194 11.47 0.38 -15.26
C GLN A 194 12.53 -0.45 -14.52
N LEU A 195 13.15 0.13 -13.50
CA LEU A 195 14.04 -0.53 -12.56
C LEU A 195 13.98 0.17 -11.19
N THR A 196 13.73 -0.61 -10.13
CA THR A 196 13.92 -0.21 -8.73
C THR A 196 14.93 -1.15 -8.10
N SER A 197 16.00 -0.61 -7.51
CA SER A 197 16.84 -1.31 -6.52
C SER A 197 16.98 -0.45 -5.26
N ALA A 198 16.83 -1.08 -4.10
CA ALA A 198 17.16 -0.54 -2.79
C ALA A 198 17.92 -1.59 -1.97
N SER A 199 18.88 -2.27 -2.61
CA SER A 199 19.68 -3.34 -2.01
C SER A 199 20.71 -2.82 -1.01
N ARG A 200 20.83 -3.50 0.13
CA ARG A 200 21.93 -3.33 1.10
C ARG A 200 23.00 -4.41 0.95
N GLN A 201 24.25 -4.07 1.24
CA GLN A 201 25.28 -5.07 1.52
C GLN A 201 25.33 -5.36 3.02
N LEU A 202 25.20 -6.63 3.37
CA LEU A 202 25.00 -7.12 4.74
C LEU A 202 26.03 -8.20 5.09
N LYS A 203 26.47 -8.25 6.36
CA LYS A 203 27.29 -9.34 6.91
C LYS A 203 26.68 -9.88 8.22
N PRO A 204 26.93 -11.14 8.60
CA PRO A 204 26.58 -11.63 9.93
C PRO A 204 27.21 -10.77 11.03
N GLY A 205 26.36 -10.31 11.95
CA GLY A 205 26.75 -9.74 13.24
C GLY A 205 26.54 -10.76 14.36
N ALA A 206 25.99 -10.33 15.49
CA ALA A 206 25.78 -11.18 16.67
C ALA A 206 24.52 -12.06 16.56
N THR A 207 24.65 -13.35 16.88
CA THR A 207 23.49 -14.26 17.06
C THR A 207 22.93 -14.13 18.48
N VAL A 208 21.78 -13.49 18.60
CA VAL A 208 21.09 -13.17 19.86
C VAL A 208 19.90 -14.09 20.11
N ALA A 209 19.44 -14.18 21.36
CA ALA A 209 18.17 -14.84 21.67
C ALA A 209 16.98 -13.98 21.18
N ILE A 210 15.90 -14.62 20.77
CA ILE A 210 14.64 -13.95 20.39
C ILE A 210 13.48 -14.39 21.29
N ILE A 211 12.43 -13.58 21.34
CA ILE A 211 11.18 -13.92 22.02
C ILE A 211 10.57 -15.18 21.39
N ALA A 212 10.03 -16.05 22.23
CA ALA A 212 9.38 -17.29 21.77
C ALA A 212 8.09 -16.98 20.99
N VAL A 213 7.68 -17.85 20.07
CA VAL A 213 6.48 -17.65 19.24
C VAL A 213 5.20 -17.39 20.07
N LYS A 214 5.08 -17.93 21.29
CA LYS A 214 3.97 -17.59 22.20
C LYS A 214 4.00 -16.13 22.66
N GLU A 215 5.17 -15.62 23.06
CA GLU A 215 5.36 -14.21 23.42
C GLU A 215 5.18 -13.30 22.20
N ALA A 216 5.52 -13.78 20.99
CA ALA A 216 5.24 -13.07 19.74
C ALA A 216 3.75 -13.05 19.37
N ILE A 217 2.98 -14.13 19.60
CA ILE A 217 1.52 -14.16 19.42
C ILE A 217 0.85 -13.16 20.38
N GLU A 218 1.23 -13.19 21.65
CA GLU A 218 0.70 -12.28 22.68
C GLU A 218 1.07 -10.82 22.39
N GLY A 219 2.31 -10.56 22.00
CA GLY A 219 2.78 -9.23 21.59
C GLY A 219 2.10 -8.72 20.32
N CYS A 220 1.90 -9.56 19.30
CA CYS A 220 1.17 -9.18 18.10
C CYS A 220 -0.31 -8.88 18.41
N ALA A 221 -1.00 -9.72 19.17
CA ALA A 221 -2.39 -9.47 19.55
C ALA A 221 -2.57 -8.15 20.31
N ALA A 222 -1.60 -7.77 21.16
CA ALA A 222 -1.61 -6.48 21.86
C ALA A 222 -1.54 -5.26 20.92
N LEU A 223 -1.02 -5.40 19.69
CA LEU A 223 -0.97 -4.31 18.69
C LEU A 223 -2.31 -4.10 17.95
N TYR A 224 -3.21 -5.09 17.94
CA TYR A 224 -4.52 -5.02 17.27
C TYR A 224 -5.70 -4.85 18.25
N GLY A 225 -5.45 -4.99 19.55
CA GLY A 225 -6.48 -4.95 20.58
C GLY A 225 -7.16 -6.30 20.82
N LYS A 226 -7.86 -6.39 21.96
CA LYS A 226 -8.33 -7.65 22.56
C LYS A 226 -9.28 -8.51 21.72
N ASP A 227 -9.93 -7.95 20.72
CA ASP A 227 -10.99 -8.61 19.94
C ASP A 227 -10.49 -9.17 18.60
N VAL A 228 -9.26 -8.83 18.19
CA VAL A 228 -8.64 -9.37 16.96
C VAL A 228 -7.86 -10.64 17.29
N ARG A 229 -8.24 -11.77 16.68
CA ARG A 229 -7.49 -13.02 16.82
C ARG A 229 -6.21 -12.97 15.98
N GLN A 230 -5.15 -13.57 16.50
CA GLN A 230 -3.81 -13.62 15.89
C GLN A 230 -3.48 -15.06 15.43
N ASP A 231 -2.87 -15.21 14.24
CA ASP A 231 -2.20 -16.46 13.82
C ASP A 231 -0.69 -16.39 14.13
N THR A 232 -0.01 -17.52 13.99
CA THR A 232 1.44 -17.69 14.11
C THR A 232 2.18 -16.57 13.33
N PRO A 233 2.89 -15.65 14.01
CA PRO A 233 3.62 -14.57 13.35
C PRO A 233 4.81 -15.10 12.53
N THR A 234 5.03 -14.53 11.35
CA THR A 234 6.12 -14.95 10.46
C THR A 234 7.44 -14.30 10.88
N LEU A 235 8.38 -15.09 11.40
CA LEU A 235 9.74 -14.61 11.70
C LEU A 235 10.50 -14.26 10.40
N GLY A 236 11.09 -13.07 10.34
CA GLY A 236 11.86 -12.56 9.21
C GLY A 236 12.73 -11.37 9.59
N TYR A 237 13.10 -10.57 8.60
CA TYR A 237 13.79 -9.29 8.76
C TYR A 237 13.04 -8.20 8.01
N HIS A 238 12.88 -7.04 8.63
CA HIS A 238 12.40 -5.84 7.94
C HIS A 238 13.58 -4.93 7.60
N ALA A 239 13.65 -4.51 6.34
CA ALA A 239 14.59 -3.53 5.85
C ALA A 239 13.86 -2.19 5.65
N PRO A 240 14.06 -1.21 6.55
CA PRO A 240 13.46 0.12 6.42
C PRO A 240 14.03 0.83 5.18
N ALA A 241 13.48 2.00 4.84
CA ALA A 241 14.01 2.82 3.73
C ALA A 241 15.52 3.11 3.91
N LEU A 242 16.20 3.46 2.82
CA LEU A 242 17.64 3.70 2.87
C LEU A 242 17.96 5.06 3.51
N GLY A 243 19.13 5.17 4.14
CA GLY A 243 19.70 6.43 4.61
C GLY A 243 20.01 6.53 6.11
N SER A 244 19.86 5.46 6.91
CA SER A 244 20.32 5.49 8.32
C SER A 244 20.63 4.16 9.00
N ALA A 245 20.17 3.01 8.47
CA ALA A 245 20.26 1.75 9.19
C ALA A 245 21.71 1.27 9.34
N LYS A 246 22.10 0.87 10.56
CA LYS A 246 23.43 0.28 10.83
C LYS A 246 23.36 -1.22 11.02
N GLN A 247 22.22 -1.72 11.50
CA GLN A 247 21.97 -3.14 11.72
C GLN A 247 20.52 -3.49 11.38
N LEU A 248 20.30 -4.66 10.77
CA LEU A 248 18.97 -5.25 10.60
C LEU A 248 18.73 -6.28 11.71
N PHE A 249 17.64 -6.08 12.45
CA PHE A 249 17.19 -6.95 13.51
C PHE A 249 16.10 -7.91 13.02
N PRO A 250 16.02 -9.13 13.57
CA PRO A 250 14.91 -10.03 13.27
C PRO A 250 13.61 -9.47 13.87
N VAL A 251 12.51 -9.64 13.13
CA VAL A 251 11.16 -9.21 13.49
C VAL A 251 10.16 -10.32 13.19
N TYR A 252 9.03 -10.30 13.88
CA TYR A 252 7.85 -11.09 13.57
C TYR A 252 6.85 -10.22 12.80
N THR A 253 6.48 -10.64 11.59
CA THR A 253 5.34 -10.09 10.87
C THR A 253 4.06 -10.68 11.47
N CYS A 254 3.21 -9.84 12.03
CA CYS A 254 1.95 -10.27 12.61
C CYS A 254 0.94 -10.63 11.51
N ASN A 255 0.37 -11.83 11.61
CA ASN A 255 -0.69 -12.36 10.76
C ASN A 255 -2.06 -12.35 11.48
N PRO A 256 -2.80 -11.23 11.51
CA PRO A 256 -4.11 -11.14 12.16
C PRO A 256 -5.21 -11.90 11.39
N ILE A 257 -6.15 -12.53 12.10
CA ILE A 257 -7.34 -13.18 11.54
C ILE A 257 -8.63 -12.70 12.24
N GLY A 258 -9.23 -11.66 11.65
CA GLY A 258 -10.61 -11.27 11.91
C GLY A 258 -10.79 -10.15 12.94
N GLY A 259 -11.20 -8.98 12.46
CA GLY A 259 -12.46 -8.38 12.88
C GLY A 259 -13.49 -8.59 11.75
N ASP A 260 -14.41 -7.66 11.54
CA ASP A 260 -15.36 -7.69 10.41
C ASP A 260 -14.72 -7.47 9.01
N GLY A 261 -13.39 -7.35 8.95
CA GLY A 261 -12.63 -7.34 7.71
C GLY A 261 -11.15 -7.73 7.88
N PRO A 262 -10.41 -7.93 6.77
CA PRO A 262 -8.98 -8.15 6.77
C PRO A 262 -8.20 -6.96 7.37
N GLN A 263 -7.29 -7.29 8.28
CA GLN A 263 -6.37 -6.35 8.93
C GLN A 263 -5.02 -6.35 8.19
N ALA A 264 -4.30 -5.22 8.15
CA ALA A 264 -2.96 -5.17 7.58
C ALA A 264 -1.90 -5.67 8.59
N ASN A 265 -0.75 -6.13 8.08
CA ASN A 265 0.27 -6.77 8.90
C ASN A 265 1.17 -5.73 9.58
N LEU A 266 1.27 -5.81 10.91
CA LEU A 266 2.20 -5.04 11.74
C LEU A 266 3.49 -5.84 12.02
N LEU A 267 4.51 -5.18 12.58
CA LEU A 267 5.82 -5.76 12.85
C LEU A 267 6.16 -5.68 14.34
N LEU A 268 6.50 -6.82 14.94
CA LEU A 268 6.94 -6.93 16.33
C LEU A 268 8.45 -7.27 16.38
N PRO A 269 9.31 -6.51 17.08
CA PRO A 269 10.72 -6.83 17.22
C PRO A 269 10.95 -8.19 17.90
N ALA A 270 11.73 -9.07 17.28
CA ALA A 270 11.97 -10.40 17.84
C ALA A 270 13.02 -10.38 18.98
N VAL A 271 13.89 -9.36 19.04
CA VAL A 271 14.93 -9.23 20.08
C VAL A 271 14.44 -8.33 21.21
N LYS A 272 14.33 -8.88 22.42
CA LYS A 272 13.81 -8.16 23.61
C LYS A 272 14.71 -6.96 23.96
N GLY A 273 14.12 -5.76 23.98
CA GLY A 273 14.83 -4.51 24.27
C GLY A 273 15.68 -3.93 23.13
N SER A 274 15.61 -4.50 21.91
CA SER A 274 16.30 -3.92 20.73
C SER A 274 15.61 -2.69 20.16
N ALA A 275 14.30 -2.58 20.31
CA ALA A 275 13.54 -1.38 19.97
C ALA A 275 13.75 -0.26 21.01
N PRO A 276 13.49 1.00 20.64
CA PRO A 276 13.39 2.08 21.62
C PRO A 276 12.22 1.81 22.59
N ALA A 277 12.26 2.46 23.73
CA ALA A 277 11.20 2.50 24.72
C ALA A 277 11.12 3.90 25.33
N ALA A 278 9.91 4.47 25.41
CA ALA A 278 9.67 5.82 25.89
C ALA A 278 8.62 5.86 26.99
N THR A 279 8.95 6.53 28.09
CA THR A 279 7.96 6.99 29.06
C THR A 279 7.30 8.25 28.52
N PHE A 280 5.97 8.35 28.60
CA PHE A 280 5.25 9.55 28.17
C PHE A 280 4.20 10.00 29.20
N GLU A 281 3.96 11.30 29.22
CA GLU A 281 2.88 11.94 29.97
C GLU A 281 2.08 12.81 29.00
N ALA A 282 0.75 12.69 29.03
CA ALA A 282 -0.15 13.45 28.18
C ALA A 282 -1.32 14.01 28.99
N ALA A 283 -1.83 15.18 28.61
CA ALA A 283 -2.97 15.81 29.26
C ALA A 283 -3.86 16.55 28.26
N LEU A 284 -5.18 16.46 28.47
CA LEU A 284 -6.22 17.23 27.79
C LEU A 284 -6.90 18.14 28.84
N GLY A 285 -7.03 19.43 28.53
CA GLY A 285 -7.72 20.41 29.37
C GLY A 285 -8.18 21.62 28.56
N ASP A 286 -9.45 22.03 28.71
CA ASP A 286 -10.07 23.14 27.95
C ASP A 286 -9.91 23.01 26.42
N GLY A 287 -9.77 21.79 25.90
CA GLY A 287 -9.50 21.51 24.49
C GLY A 287 -8.04 21.73 24.03
N SER A 288 -7.13 22.13 24.91
CA SER A 288 -5.68 22.05 24.69
C SER A 288 -5.18 20.66 25.07
N VAL A 289 -4.35 20.06 24.22
CA VAL A 289 -3.69 18.78 24.46
C VAL A 289 -2.18 18.97 24.48
N ARG A 290 -1.52 18.40 25.50
CA ARG A 290 -0.06 18.37 25.62
C ARG A 290 0.44 16.94 25.74
N GLY A 291 1.63 16.70 25.19
CA GLY A 291 2.40 15.47 25.37
C GLY A 291 3.86 15.78 25.68
N ILE A 292 4.48 15.02 26.58
CA ILE A 292 5.92 15.05 26.88
C ILE A 292 6.43 13.60 26.92
N ALA A 293 7.58 13.35 26.30
CA ALA A 293 8.18 12.04 26.10
C ALA A 293 9.66 12.00 26.49
N LYS A 294 10.13 10.84 26.93
CA LYS A 294 11.56 10.57 27.15
C LYS A 294 11.91 9.16 26.67
N ALA A 295 12.79 9.09 25.66
CA ALA A 295 13.26 7.84 25.07
C ALA A 295 14.43 7.20 25.84
N SER A 296 14.53 5.89 25.67
CA SER A 296 15.53 4.96 26.20
C SER A 296 15.54 3.69 25.33
N GLY A 297 16.40 2.70 25.60
CA GLY A 297 16.47 1.47 24.80
C GLY A 297 16.93 1.70 23.35
N GLY A 298 17.00 0.64 22.55
CA GLY A 298 17.44 0.69 21.15
C GLY A 298 18.76 1.43 20.90
N THR A 299 18.89 2.03 19.72
CA THR A 299 20.12 2.73 19.28
C THR A 299 19.85 4.21 19.02
N ALA A 300 20.40 5.09 19.87
CA ALA A 300 20.36 6.54 19.67
C ALA A 300 21.16 6.98 18.40
N PRO A 301 20.83 8.13 17.77
CA PRO A 301 19.82 9.12 18.16
C PRO A 301 18.37 8.68 17.91
N TYR A 302 17.45 9.28 18.67
CA TYR A 302 16.01 9.04 18.58
C TYR A 302 15.31 10.13 17.78
N ARG A 303 14.30 9.76 16.98
CA ARG A 303 13.33 10.67 16.36
C ARG A 303 11.99 10.51 17.07
N PHE A 304 11.33 11.62 17.44
CA PHE A 304 10.06 11.59 18.16
C PHE A 304 8.92 12.06 17.25
N LYS A 305 7.77 11.39 17.30
CA LYS A 305 6.62 11.66 16.42
C LYS A 305 5.28 11.43 17.13
N TRP A 306 4.61 12.48 17.56
CA TRP A 306 3.23 12.42 18.04
C TRP A 306 2.19 12.17 16.93
N SER A 307 0.91 12.01 17.26
CA SER A 307 -0.26 12.10 16.37
C SER A 307 -1.57 12.16 17.17
N SER A 308 -2.65 12.68 16.56
CA SER A 308 -3.96 12.86 17.22
C SER A 308 -5.09 12.27 16.38
N SER A 309 -6.05 11.59 17.02
CA SER A 309 -7.23 11.02 16.37
C SER A 309 -8.26 12.06 15.91
N THR A 310 -8.13 13.33 16.33
CA THR A 310 -9.05 14.41 15.94
C THR A 310 -8.36 15.57 15.22
N THR A 311 -7.04 15.72 15.32
CA THR A 311 -6.39 17.00 15.02
C THR A 311 -5.07 16.86 14.25
N VAL A 312 -4.93 17.60 13.15
CA VAL A 312 -3.68 17.69 12.38
C VAL A 312 -2.70 18.67 13.03
N ILE A 313 -1.94 18.17 14.01
CA ILE A 313 -0.84 18.88 14.67
C ILE A 313 0.20 19.32 13.61
N GLU A 314 0.69 20.56 13.67
CA GLU A 314 1.62 21.10 12.65
C GLU A 314 3.10 20.94 13.00
N LYS A 315 3.43 21.17 14.26
CA LYS A 315 4.80 21.13 14.81
C LYS A 315 4.87 19.95 15.75
N ASN A 316 4.99 18.78 15.14
CA ASN A 316 4.68 17.52 15.79
C ASN A 316 5.90 16.59 15.99
N GLU A 317 7.07 17.00 15.51
CA GLU A 317 8.35 16.36 15.84
C GLU A 317 8.98 16.91 17.13
N GLY A 318 9.56 16.03 17.95
CA GLY A 318 10.30 16.38 19.16
C GLY A 318 9.75 15.76 20.44
N ALA A 319 10.51 15.89 21.54
CA ALA A 319 10.21 15.25 22.82
C ALA A 319 9.00 15.85 23.58
N ALA A 320 8.34 16.87 23.02
CA ALA A 320 7.11 17.44 23.55
C ALA A 320 6.22 18.01 22.43
N VAL A 321 4.92 18.14 22.68
CA VAL A 321 3.92 18.68 21.76
C VAL A 321 2.83 19.45 22.54
N ASP A 322 2.27 20.49 21.93
CA ASP A 322 1.11 21.25 22.43
C ASP A 322 0.26 21.68 21.23
N TYR A 323 -1.07 21.48 21.30
CA TYR A 323 -2.02 21.87 20.26
C TYR A 323 -3.43 22.08 20.84
N PHE A 324 -4.29 22.76 20.08
CA PHE A 324 -5.73 22.84 20.35
C PHE A 324 -6.50 21.87 19.46
N ARG A 325 -7.48 21.18 20.04
CA ARG A 325 -8.28 20.14 19.40
C ARG A 325 -9.26 20.71 18.36
N ASN A 326 -9.33 20.11 17.18
CA ASN A 326 -10.19 20.54 16.07
C ASN A 326 -11.07 19.40 15.50
N SER A 327 -12.03 18.94 16.30
CA SER A 327 -12.99 17.88 15.94
C SER A 327 -14.26 18.44 15.25
N ARG A 328 -14.87 17.67 14.33
CA ARG A 328 -16.22 17.96 13.77
C ARG A 328 -17.28 18.07 14.87
N ASP A 329 -17.12 17.31 15.97
CA ASP A 329 -18.06 17.32 17.10
C ASP A 329 -17.34 17.35 18.47
N LYS A 330 -17.93 18.05 19.44
CA LYS A 330 -17.29 18.34 20.75
C LYS A 330 -17.22 17.14 21.69
N LEU A 331 -18.09 16.15 21.49
CA LEU A 331 -18.25 14.99 22.37
C LEU A 331 -17.38 13.77 22.01
N VAL A 332 -16.66 13.81 20.88
CA VAL A 332 -15.75 12.71 20.49
C VAL A 332 -14.58 12.63 21.48
N GLY A 333 -14.11 11.42 21.78
CA GLY A 333 -12.87 11.22 22.53
C GLY A 333 -11.63 11.68 21.75
N GLU A 334 -10.50 11.85 22.45
CA GLU A 334 -9.21 12.18 21.84
C GLU A 334 -8.21 11.06 22.13
N ALA A 335 -7.41 10.67 21.15
CA ALA A 335 -6.25 9.81 21.34
C ALA A 335 -4.99 10.55 20.89
N LEU A 336 -4.08 10.83 21.83
CA LEU A 336 -2.73 11.33 21.54
C LEU A 336 -1.77 10.13 21.52
N THR A 337 -1.30 9.79 20.33
CA THR A 337 -0.24 8.81 20.12
C THR A 337 1.12 9.52 20.11
N LEU A 338 2.14 8.83 20.63
CA LEU A 338 3.56 9.12 20.55
C LEU A 338 4.21 7.98 19.74
N THR A 339 5.25 8.31 19.01
CA THR A 339 6.23 7.40 18.39
C THR A 339 7.63 7.81 18.83
N VAL A 340 8.51 6.84 19.04
CA VAL A 340 9.95 7.02 18.96
C VAL A 340 10.54 6.08 17.93
N THR A 341 11.37 6.58 17.00
CA THR A 341 12.18 5.78 16.07
C THR A 341 13.64 5.86 16.46
N ASP A 342 14.36 4.74 16.45
CA ASP A 342 15.80 4.67 16.69
C ASP A 342 16.62 4.80 15.39
N ALA A 343 17.94 4.78 15.49
CA ALA A 343 18.85 4.91 14.37
C ALA A 343 18.79 3.74 13.36
N ASN A 344 18.30 2.57 13.75
CA ASN A 344 18.15 1.40 12.88
C ASN A 344 16.76 1.28 12.24
N GLY A 345 15.85 2.21 12.53
CA GLY A 345 14.46 2.12 12.08
C GLY A 345 13.60 1.18 12.92
N LEU A 346 14.06 0.76 14.10
CA LEU A 346 13.18 0.16 15.10
C LEU A 346 12.39 1.28 15.79
N THR A 347 11.14 1.00 16.11
CA THR A 347 10.15 2.02 16.46
C THR A 347 9.36 1.63 17.71
N SER A 348 8.78 2.60 18.42
CA SER A 348 7.91 2.40 19.59
C SER A 348 6.81 3.45 19.75
N THR A 349 5.57 3.02 19.67
CA THR A 349 4.33 3.80 19.86
C THR A 349 3.77 3.74 21.28
N ALA A 350 3.20 4.83 21.78
CA ALA A 350 2.41 4.86 23.02
C ALA A 350 1.18 5.74 22.82
N THR A 351 0.00 5.33 23.31
CA THR A 351 -1.24 6.10 23.09
C THR A 351 -1.94 6.42 24.40
N ALA A 352 -2.28 7.69 24.59
CA ALA A 352 -3.18 8.15 25.64
C ALA A 352 -4.57 8.44 25.06
N THR A 353 -5.57 7.70 25.51
CA THR A 353 -6.97 7.92 25.12
C THR A 353 -7.71 8.67 26.23
N PHE A 354 -8.40 9.73 25.85
CA PHE A 354 -9.16 10.65 26.70
C PHE A 354 -10.64 10.61 26.32
N ALA A 355 -11.51 10.25 27.27
CA ALA A 355 -12.97 10.41 27.14
C ALA A 355 -13.45 11.83 27.52
N GLY A 356 -12.51 12.68 27.94
CA GLY A 356 -12.72 14.04 28.44
C GLY A 356 -11.44 14.54 29.12
N ASP A 357 -11.48 15.75 29.67
CA ASP A 357 -10.32 16.39 30.31
C ASP A 357 -9.70 15.54 31.44
N GLY A 358 -8.37 15.50 31.47
CA GLY A 358 -7.61 14.63 32.38
C GLY A 358 -6.15 14.44 31.94
N SER A 359 -5.44 13.54 32.61
CA SER A 359 -4.03 13.23 32.33
C SER A 359 -3.75 11.72 32.34
N VAL A 360 -2.97 11.25 31.39
CA VAL A 360 -2.55 9.85 31.22
C VAL A 360 -1.02 9.78 31.27
N LYS A 361 -0.49 8.69 31.85
CA LYS A 361 0.93 8.35 31.81
C LYS A 361 1.09 6.91 31.35
N GLY A 362 2.15 6.60 30.62
CA GLY A 362 2.41 5.24 30.15
C GLY A 362 3.80 5.03 29.56
N GLU A 363 4.00 3.83 29.02
CA GLU A 363 5.23 3.39 28.36
C GLU A 363 4.91 2.90 26.95
N SER A 364 5.85 3.03 26.02
CA SER A 364 5.65 2.68 24.60
C SER A 364 5.86 1.19 24.28
N ILE A 365 5.04 0.68 23.37
CA ILE A 365 5.07 -0.65 22.74
C ILE A 365 5.59 -0.48 21.30
N PRO A 366 6.41 -1.38 20.71
CA PRO A 366 6.99 -1.18 19.36
C PRO A 366 6.02 -0.76 18.21
N GLY A 367 6.34 0.30 17.42
CA GLY A 367 5.52 0.87 16.30
C GLY A 367 5.90 2.32 15.82
N GLY A 368 5.62 2.71 14.54
CA GLY A 368 6.25 3.81 13.72
C GLY A 368 5.60 5.23 13.59
N GLY A 369 6.07 6.16 12.69
CA GLY A 369 5.97 7.66 12.80
C GLY A 369 6.15 8.63 11.55
N GLY A 370 5.22 9.56 11.23
CA GLY A 370 5.37 10.61 10.15
C GLY A 370 4.55 11.95 10.23
N PHE A 371 4.82 12.98 9.38
CA PHE A 371 4.26 14.38 9.49
C PHE A 371 4.05 15.21 8.17
N GLY A 372 3.58 16.49 8.30
CA GLY A 372 3.19 17.47 7.24
C GLY A 372 3.89 18.85 7.27
N LYS A 373 3.39 19.98 6.70
CA LYS A 373 2.09 20.50 6.13
C LYS A 373 2.44 21.56 5.00
N LEU A 374 1.64 22.40 4.28
CA LEU A 374 0.20 22.81 4.14
C LEU A 374 0.02 23.64 2.80
N ALA A 375 -1.23 23.82 2.29
CA ALA A 375 -1.76 24.95 1.45
C ALA A 375 -1.33 25.16 -0.04
N ILE A 376 -2.11 25.79 -0.98
CA ILE A 376 -3.59 25.90 -1.22
C ILE A 376 -3.92 26.50 -2.64
N GLY A 377 -4.77 25.80 -3.43
CA GLY A 377 -5.74 26.28 -4.44
C GLY A 377 -5.29 26.76 -5.85
N PRO A 378 -6.22 26.82 -6.84
CA PRO A 378 -7.29 25.85 -7.13
C PRO A 378 -6.71 24.61 -7.85
N VAL A 379 -7.55 23.60 -8.12
CA VAL A 379 -7.18 22.18 -8.03
C VAL A 379 -6.91 21.82 -6.56
N ASP A 380 -7.63 20.82 -6.06
CA ASP A 380 -7.55 20.37 -4.68
C ASP A 380 -7.71 18.85 -4.53
N VAL A 381 -7.62 18.38 -3.29
CA VAL A 381 -7.71 16.95 -2.97
C VAL A 381 -8.49 16.68 -1.68
N GLY A 382 -9.10 15.50 -1.62
CA GLY A 382 -9.70 14.91 -0.43
C GLY A 382 -8.80 13.90 0.25
N VAL A 383 -8.90 13.79 1.58
CA VAL A 383 -8.33 12.67 2.34
C VAL A 383 -9.35 12.12 3.31
N ALA A 384 -9.56 10.79 3.29
CA ALA A 384 -10.27 10.07 4.34
C ALA A 384 -9.45 8.86 4.81
N GLN A 385 -9.18 8.78 6.10
CA GLN A 385 -8.24 7.79 6.63
C GLN A 385 -8.80 7.19 7.92
N THR A 386 -9.51 6.06 7.78
CA THR A 386 -10.26 5.46 8.89
C THR A 386 -9.40 4.69 9.89
N VAL A 387 -8.22 4.21 9.48
CA VAL A 387 -7.24 3.56 10.37
C VAL A 387 -6.35 4.65 10.95
N ASP A 388 -6.67 5.12 12.16
CA ASP A 388 -5.90 6.14 12.90
C ASP A 388 -4.95 5.52 13.94
N GLU A 389 -5.14 4.25 14.29
CA GLU A 389 -4.28 3.48 15.19
C GLU A 389 -2.88 3.24 14.63
N TRP A 390 -2.76 3.12 13.29
CA TRP A 390 -1.50 2.77 12.64
C TRP A 390 -0.89 3.97 11.93
N GLN A 391 0.31 4.32 12.36
CA GLN A 391 0.97 5.53 11.87
C GLN A 391 1.46 5.40 10.42
N CYS A 392 1.71 4.20 9.90
CA CYS A 392 1.97 4.01 8.46
C CYS A 392 0.74 4.35 7.58
N ALA A 393 -0.48 4.13 8.09
CA ALA A 393 -1.72 4.55 7.43
C ALA A 393 -1.93 6.07 7.52
N GLN A 394 -1.60 6.67 8.68
CA GLN A 394 -1.51 8.13 8.81
C GLN A 394 -0.49 8.74 7.84
N ASP A 395 0.68 8.12 7.70
CA ASP A 395 1.76 8.60 6.85
C ASP A 395 1.42 8.54 5.36
N SER A 396 0.50 7.67 4.95
CA SER A 396 -0.06 7.65 3.60
C SER A 396 -1.02 8.82 3.37
N GLY A 397 -2.08 8.95 4.18
CA GLY A 397 -3.07 10.02 4.02
C GLY A 397 -2.48 11.41 4.20
N TYR A 398 -1.67 11.62 5.25
CA TYR A 398 -0.88 12.85 5.39
C TYR A 398 0.15 12.97 4.28
N GLY A 399 0.90 11.92 3.96
CA GLY A 399 1.96 11.93 2.96
C GLY A 399 1.49 12.44 1.60
N PHE A 400 0.37 11.91 1.13
CA PHE A 400 -0.35 12.37 -0.06
C PHE A 400 -0.66 13.86 0.04
N ARG A 401 -1.47 14.26 1.04
CA ARG A 401 -1.89 15.65 1.27
C ARG A 401 -0.73 16.63 1.25
N ASN A 402 0.35 16.31 1.96
CA ASN A 402 1.49 17.19 2.15
C ASN A 402 2.35 17.29 0.87
N ALA A 403 2.40 16.23 0.05
CA ALA A 403 3.05 16.26 -1.25
C ALA A 403 2.24 17.08 -2.27
N MET A 404 0.91 16.94 -2.30
CA MET A 404 0.03 17.78 -3.14
C MET A 404 0.16 19.27 -2.74
N ALA A 405 0.07 19.56 -1.44
CA ALA A 405 0.29 20.91 -0.90
C ALA A 405 1.68 21.49 -1.26
N SER A 406 2.74 20.66 -1.29
CA SER A 406 4.08 21.13 -1.72
C SER A 406 4.16 21.59 -3.19
N LYS A 407 3.11 21.34 -3.98
CA LYS A 407 2.94 21.80 -5.36
C LYS A 407 1.86 22.89 -5.49
N GLY A 408 1.36 23.41 -4.35
CA GLY A 408 0.35 24.48 -4.27
C GLY A 408 -1.10 23.99 -4.19
N ILE A 409 -1.36 22.70 -4.38
CA ILE A 409 -2.72 22.13 -4.47
C ILE A 409 -3.41 22.17 -3.10
N ALA A 410 -4.69 22.55 -3.09
CA ALA A 410 -5.46 22.64 -1.85
C ALA A 410 -5.84 21.26 -1.29
N THR A 411 -6.38 21.25 -0.07
CA THR A 411 -7.02 20.07 0.50
C THR A 411 -8.37 20.52 1.03
N ALA A 412 -9.45 20.17 0.33
CA ALA A 412 -10.79 20.63 0.69
C ALA A 412 -11.27 19.97 2.00
N PHE A 413 -10.99 18.67 2.16
CA PHE A 413 -11.27 17.92 3.38
C PHE A 413 -10.13 16.95 3.75
N ALA A 414 -9.93 16.74 5.05
CA ALA A 414 -8.97 15.80 5.59
C ALA A 414 -9.55 15.16 6.86
N TRP A 415 -10.22 14.03 6.68
CA TRP A 415 -10.93 13.31 7.73
C TRP A 415 -10.15 12.08 8.18
N HIS A 416 -10.06 11.89 9.50
CA HIS A 416 -9.21 10.88 10.13
C HIS A 416 -9.98 10.15 11.25
N GLY A 417 -9.72 8.85 11.42
CA GLY A 417 -10.30 8.03 12.47
C GLY A 417 -11.83 8.08 12.49
N MET A 418 -12.41 8.32 13.68
CA MET A 418 -13.86 8.49 13.88
C MET A 418 -14.49 9.68 13.11
N SER A 419 -13.69 10.60 12.58
CA SER A 419 -14.17 11.74 11.78
C SER A 419 -14.23 11.45 10.28
N ALA A 420 -13.63 10.34 9.83
CA ALA A 420 -13.83 9.81 8.48
C ALA A 420 -15.13 9.01 8.46
N TRP A 421 -16.11 9.48 7.69
CA TRP A 421 -17.42 8.84 7.56
C TRP A 421 -17.58 8.32 6.14
N GLU A 422 -18.33 7.23 6.01
CA GLU A 422 -18.71 6.70 4.71
C GLU A 422 -19.78 7.53 4.01
N GLU A 423 -20.61 8.29 4.74
CA GLU A 423 -21.57 9.24 4.14
C GLU A 423 -20.85 10.11 3.10
N ASP A 424 -19.66 10.59 3.44
CA ASP A 424 -18.80 11.45 2.61
C ASP A 424 -18.29 10.75 1.32
N PHE A 425 -18.62 9.47 1.11
CA PHE A 425 -18.37 8.64 -0.10
C PHE A 425 -19.65 7.97 -0.68
N LYS A 426 -20.74 7.86 0.10
CA LYS A 426 -22.05 7.37 -0.36
C LYS A 426 -22.76 8.48 -1.14
N LYS A 427 -23.47 8.11 -2.20
CA LYS A 427 -24.28 9.06 -2.97
C LYS A 427 -25.51 9.53 -2.21
N VAL A 428 -25.98 10.73 -2.52
CA VAL A 428 -27.18 11.33 -1.93
C VAL A 428 -28.42 10.41 -2.04
N SER A 429 -28.56 9.64 -3.13
CA SER A 429 -29.67 8.67 -3.28
C SER A 429 -29.52 7.37 -2.49
N ALA A 430 -28.35 7.15 -1.88
CA ALA A 430 -28.08 6.12 -0.85
C ALA A 430 -27.90 6.73 0.55
N GLY A 431 -28.27 8.01 0.75
CA GLY A 431 -28.24 8.69 2.05
C GLY A 431 -26.98 9.52 2.34
N GLY A 432 -25.97 9.49 1.47
CA GLY A 432 -24.68 10.13 1.74
C GLY A 432 -24.50 11.59 1.25
N THR A 433 -23.26 12.02 1.33
CA THR A 433 -22.74 13.41 1.20
C THR A 433 -21.55 13.50 0.23
N ASP A 434 -21.35 12.51 -0.65
CA ASP A 434 -20.26 12.47 -1.64
C ASP A 434 -20.10 13.78 -2.43
N THR A 435 -21.19 14.37 -2.93
CA THR A 435 -21.22 15.67 -3.64
C THR A 435 -20.82 16.88 -2.78
N THR A 436 -20.47 16.69 -1.51
CA THR A 436 -19.89 17.72 -0.61
C THR A 436 -18.43 17.41 -0.26
N TYR A 437 -17.99 16.17 -0.46
CA TYR A 437 -16.68 15.67 -0.04
C TYR A 437 -16.00 14.86 -1.14
N ALA A 438 -16.09 13.52 -1.14
CA ALA A 438 -15.27 12.70 -2.01
C ALA A 438 -15.45 13.02 -3.50
N ASP A 439 -16.67 13.39 -3.93
CA ASP A 439 -17.02 13.70 -5.32
C ASP A 439 -16.90 15.19 -5.68
N ASN A 440 -16.38 16.03 -4.78
CA ASN A 440 -16.24 17.48 -4.95
C ASN A 440 -14.76 17.92 -4.77
N VAL A 441 -13.82 17.12 -5.29
CA VAL A 441 -12.36 17.36 -5.27
C VAL A 441 -11.71 16.62 -6.44
N ASP A 442 -10.68 17.16 -7.10
CA ASP A 442 -10.05 16.53 -8.27
C ASP A 442 -9.51 15.12 -7.99
N ALA A 443 -8.99 14.88 -6.78
CA ALA A 443 -8.55 13.55 -6.34
C ALA A 443 -8.83 13.27 -4.86
N THR A 444 -9.40 12.10 -4.56
CA THR A 444 -9.60 11.62 -3.19
C THR A 444 -8.64 10.48 -2.88
N TRP A 445 -7.87 10.64 -1.80
CA TRP A 445 -7.07 9.56 -1.21
C TRP A 445 -7.81 8.95 -0.01
N TYR A 446 -8.01 7.64 -0.04
CA TYR A 446 -8.54 6.86 1.08
C TYR A 446 -7.50 5.83 1.57
N THR A 447 -7.37 5.72 2.89
CA THR A 447 -6.63 4.63 3.56
C THR A 447 -7.53 3.92 4.56
N GLY A 448 -7.64 2.60 4.47
CA GLY A 448 -8.42 1.82 5.42
C GLY A 448 -8.53 0.33 5.14
N HIS A 449 -9.45 -0.33 5.83
CA HIS A 449 -9.74 -1.75 5.62
C HIS A 449 -10.60 -1.96 4.37
N GLY A 450 -10.49 -3.16 3.79
CA GLY A 450 -11.24 -3.51 2.59
C GLY A 450 -11.27 -4.99 2.34
N ASN A 451 -12.20 -5.37 1.49
CA ASN A 451 -12.43 -6.74 1.04
C ASN A 451 -13.03 -6.72 -0.38
N PRO A 452 -13.23 -7.88 -1.03
CA PRO A 452 -13.78 -7.95 -2.39
C PRO A 452 -15.22 -7.44 -2.58
N ASN A 453 -15.91 -6.98 -1.53
CA ASN A 453 -17.23 -6.36 -1.62
C ASN A 453 -17.22 -4.85 -1.36
N GLY A 454 -16.17 -4.29 -0.75
CA GLY A 454 -16.21 -2.90 -0.27
C GLY A 454 -15.01 -2.47 0.58
N PHE A 455 -15.09 -1.27 1.14
CA PHE A 455 -14.15 -0.73 2.13
C PHE A 455 -14.90 -0.09 3.29
N THR A 456 -14.33 -0.15 4.50
CA THR A 456 -15.07 0.13 5.74
C THR A 456 -14.63 1.41 6.44
N PHE A 457 -15.40 1.86 7.41
CA PHE A 457 -15.12 3.02 8.24
C PHE A 457 -15.29 2.65 9.71
N LYS A 458 -14.62 3.38 10.60
CA LYS A 458 -14.58 3.11 12.06
C LYS A 458 -15.81 3.66 12.80
N ASN A 459 -16.60 4.51 12.15
CA ASN A 459 -17.78 5.16 12.72
C ASN A 459 -19.06 4.63 12.06
N ASN A 460 -19.69 3.64 12.69
CA ASN A 460 -20.94 3.02 12.27
C ASN A 460 -22.18 3.68 12.94
N ALA A 461 -22.05 4.92 13.41
CA ALA A 461 -23.16 5.68 14.03
C ALA A 461 -23.80 6.70 13.07
N HIS A 462 -23.32 6.75 11.82
CA HIS A 462 -23.81 7.62 10.76
C HIS A 462 -24.74 6.85 9.81
N ASP A 463 -24.29 5.71 9.26
CA ASP A 463 -25.16 4.72 8.61
C ASP A 463 -24.76 3.27 9.00
N ASP A 464 -23.98 2.53 8.20
CA ASP A 464 -23.60 1.14 8.49
C ASP A 464 -22.09 0.87 8.63
N GLY A 465 -21.25 1.78 8.13
CA GLY A 465 -19.79 1.74 8.19
C GLY A 465 -19.10 0.95 7.07
N ALA A 466 -19.78 0.65 5.95
CA ALA A 466 -19.17 0.06 4.76
C ALA A 466 -19.66 0.63 3.42
N ILE A 467 -18.73 1.12 2.59
CA ILE A 467 -18.97 1.41 1.17
C ILE A 467 -18.98 0.14 0.35
N ASN A 468 -20.12 -0.17 -0.27
CA ASN A 468 -20.27 -1.18 -1.31
C ASN A 468 -20.44 -0.49 -2.68
N PRO A 469 -20.16 -1.18 -3.81
CA PRO A 469 -20.30 -0.61 -5.16
C PRO A 469 -21.72 -0.12 -5.53
N SER A 470 -22.74 -0.58 -4.81
CA SER A 470 -24.13 -0.12 -4.94
C SER A 470 -24.35 1.31 -4.44
N ASP A 471 -23.47 1.79 -3.57
CA ASP A 471 -23.74 2.95 -2.71
C ASP A 471 -23.08 4.22 -3.27
N ALA A 472 -22.17 4.05 -4.22
CA ALA A 472 -21.41 5.10 -4.91
C ALA A 472 -21.95 5.43 -6.31
N ASP A 473 -21.55 6.57 -6.87
CA ASP A 473 -21.80 6.97 -8.27
C ASP A 473 -20.73 7.99 -8.76
N TRP A 474 -19.46 7.71 -8.46
CA TRP A 474 -18.37 8.68 -8.43
C TRP A 474 -17.97 9.33 -9.76
N GLY A 475 -17.47 10.55 -9.64
CA GLY A 475 -17.15 11.50 -10.70
C GLY A 475 -18.39 12.00 -11.43
N ASN A 476 -19.51 12.17 -10.72
CA ASN A 476 -20.66 12.92 -11.22
C ASN A 476 -20.64 14.40 -10.75
N GLY A 477 -19.74 14.73 -9.81
CA GLY A 477 -19.25 16.08 -9.51
C GLY A 477 -17.90 16.39 -10.18
N ASP A 478 -16.84 16.56 -9.39
CA ASP A 478 -15.49 17.02 -9.77
C ASP A 478 -14.38 15.95 -9.53
N LEU A 479 -14.75 14.73 -9.11
CA LEU A 479 -13.78 13.67 -8.78
C LEU A 479 -13.31 12.88 -10.01
N GLU A 480 -12.06 13.10 -10.36
CA GLU A 480 -11.36 12.43 -11.45
C GLU A 480 -10.63 11.17 -10.98
N TRP A 481 -9.96 11.26 -9.83
CA TRP A 481 -9.01 10.22 -9.41
C TRP A 481 -9.25 9.77 -7.97
N LEU A 482 -9.75 8.54 -7.81
CA LEU A 482 -9.90 7.88 -6.51
C LEU A 482 -8.69 6.96 -6.25
N GLN A 483 -8.08 7.03 -5.06
CA GLN A 483 -7.01 6.13 -4.62
C GLN A 483 -7.43 5.40 -3.35
N LEU A 484 -7.55 4.07 -3.41
CA LEU A 484 -7.85 3.24 -2.25
C LEU A 484 -6.61 2.46 -1.81
N GLU A 485 -5.88 2.96 -0.83
CA GLU A 485 -4.93 2.17 -0.05
C GLU A 485 -5.72 1.26 0.90
N SER A 486 -6.26 0.18 0.33
CA SER A 486 -7.16 -0.73 1.01
C SER A 486 -7.08 -2.14 0.41
N CYS A 487 -7.23 -3.14 1.28
CA CYS A 487 -7.01 -4.54 0.94
C CYS A 487 -8.08 -5.09 -0.02
N GLN A 488 -7.67 -5.79 -1.07
CA GLN A 488 -8.51 -6.63 -1.94
C GLN A 488 -9.72 -5.95 -2.62
N VAL A 489 -9.89 -4.63 -2.53
CA VAL A 489 -11.07 -3.92 -3.08
C VAL A 489 -11.21 -4.17 -4.59
N LEU A 490 -10.09 -4.25 -5.31
CA LEU A 490 -10.01 -4.52 -6.74
C LEU A 490 -9.56 -5.96 -7.06
N LYS A 491 -9.80 -6.93 -6.16
CA LYS A 491 -9.54 -8.37 -6.39
C LYS A 491 -10.35 -8.92 -7.57
N ASP A 492 -9.77 -9.92 -8.26
CA ASP A 492 -10.33 -10.52 -9.49
C ASP A 492 -11.76 -11.03 -9.34
N THR A 493 -12.17 -11.48 -8.14
CA THR A 493 -13.57 -11.80 -7.86
C THR A 493 -13.89 -11.79 -6.37
N ASN A 494 -15.18 -11.57 -6.04
CA ASN A 494 -15.74 -11.88 -4.71
C ASN A 494 -16.36 -13.29 -4.61
N GLY A 495 -16.27 -14.09 -5.67
CA GLY A 495 -16.89 -15.41 -5.82
C GLY A 495 -18.07 -15.44 -6.78
N ASN A 496 -18.75 -14.31 -6.99
CA ASN A 496 -19.94 -14.19 -7.86
C ASN A 496 -19.73 -13.22 -9.03
N MET A 497 -18.94 -12.17 -8.85
CA MET A 497 -18.69 -11.10 -9.83
C MET A 497 -17.20 -10.74 -9.86
N ASP A 498 -16.71 -10.27 -11.01
CA ASP A 498 -15.35 -9.71 -11.13
C ASP A 498 -15.28 -8.22 -10.69
N GLN A 499 -14.09 -7.62 -10.70
CA GLN A 499 -13.90 -6.23 -10.26
C GLN A 499 -14.62 -5.17 -11.13
N LEU A 500 -14.84 -5.43 -12.42
CA LEU A 500 -15.51 -4.49 -13.33
C LEU A 500 -17.02 -4.66 -13.26
N ALA A 501 -17.52 -5.89 -13.14
CA ALA A 501 -18.92 -6.15 -12.82
C ALA A 501 -19.33 -5.58 -11.45
N ARG A 502 -18.42 -5.57 -10.46
CA ARG A 502 -18.62 -4.90 -9.16
C ARG A 502 -18.56 -3.38 -9.29
N TRP A 503 -17.38 -2.81 -9.55
CA TRP A 503 -17.14 -1.37 -9.43
C TRP A 503 -17.57 -0.55 -10.66
N GLY A 504 -17.84 -1.18 -11.81
CA GLY A 504 -18.42 -0.48 -12.97
C GLY A 504 -19.80 0.14 -12.69
N GLY A 505 -20.49 -0.29 -11.63
CA GLY A 505 -21.69 0.38 -11.11
C GLY A 505 -21.41 1.74 -10.43
N ALA A 506 -20.18 1.99 -9.99
CA ALA A 506 -19.77 3.15 -9.20
C ALA A 506 -18.96 4.21 -9.99
N ILE A 507 -18.64 3.97 -11.27
CA ILE A 507 -17.82 4.89 -12.10
C ILE A 507 -18.75 5.64 -13.06
N ASN A 508 -19.12 6.89 -12.75
CA ASN A 508 -20.05 7.72 -13.51
C ASN A 508 -19.45 9.04 -14.05
N GLY A 509 -18.14 9.05 -14.24
CA GLY A 509 -17.37 10.12 -14.89
C GLY A 509 -15.90 9.96 -14.54
N LEU A 510 -15.66 9.62 -13.26
CA LEU A 510 -14.39 9.25 -12.62
C LEU A 510 -13.40 8.61 -13.59
N HIS A 511 -12.33 9.35 -13.90
CA HIS A 511 -11.28 8.96 -14.84
C HIS A 511 -10.63 7.63 -14.47
N MET A 512 -10.26 7.42 -13.20
CA MET A 512 -9.86 6.08 -12.72
C MET A 512 -9.98 5.88 -11.20
N MET A 513 -10.24 4.63 -10.85
CA MET A 513 -10.18 4.10 -9.49
C MET A 513 -8.92 3.25 -9.33
N ASN A 514 -8.01 3.66 -8.44
CA ASN A 514 -6.78 2.94 -8.10
C ASN A 514 -6.96 2.15 -6.79
N GLY A 515 -6.33 0.97 -6.70
CA GLY A 515 -6.38 0.15 -5.49
C GLY A 515 -5.55 -1.14 -5.58
N PHE A 516 -5.87 -2.11 -4.73
CA PHE A 516 -5.17 -3.39 -4.65
C PHE A 516 -6.06 -4.61 -4.91
N HIS A 517 -5.45 -5.61 -5.54
CA HIS A 517 -6.02 -6.95 -5.74
C HIS A 517 -5.70 -7.87 -4.54
N THR A 518 -4.47 -7.79 -4.03
CA THR A 518 -4.04 -8.47 -2.79
C THR A 518 -4.36 -7.61 -1.57
N ASN A 519 -3.92 -8.03 -0.37
CA ASN A 519 -3.79 -7.08 0.73
C ASN A 519 -2.80 -5.97 0.34
N ALA A 520 -3.03 -4.77 0.85
CA ALA A 520 -2.02 -3.72 0.97
C ALA A 520 -1.23 -3.94 2.28
N ILE A 521 0.00 -3.45 2.36
CA ILE A 521 0.83 -3.55 3.57
C ILE A 521 1.14 -2.16 4.10
N CYS A 522 0.91 -1.97 5.41
CA CYS A 522 1.15 -0.71 6.10
C CYS A 522 2.67 -0.50 6.26
N VAL A 523 3.27 0.24 5.32
CA VAL A 523 4.73 0.40 5.20
C VAL A 523 5.26 1.74 5.70
N ASP A 524 6.52 1.74 6.15
CA ASP A 524 7.14 2.90 6.79
C ASP A 524 7.19 4.16 5.90
N GLY A 525 6.83 5.29 6.49
CA GLY A 525 6.65 6.59 5.81
C GLY A 525 5.49 6.65 4.80
N GLY A 526 4.61 5.64 4.77
CA GLY A 526 3.39 5.57 3.95
C GLY A 526 3.60 5.40 2.45
N THR A 527 2.54 5.07 1.72
CA THR A 527 2.50 5.01 0.26
C THR A 527 2.17 6.35 -0.38
N GLY A 528 1.20 7.09 0.19
CA GLY A 528 0.60 8.27 -0.41
C GLY A 528 1.56 9.42 -0.74
N ARG A 529 2.60 9.62 0.08
CA ARG A 529 3.67 10.59 -0.25
C ARG A 529 4.37 10.25 -1.56
N THR A 530 4.74 8.98 -1.74
CA THR A 530 5.45 8.51 -2.94
C THR A 530 4.54 8.57 -4.16
N PHE A 531 3.27 8.17 -4.03
CA PHE A 531 2.28 8.34 -5.10
C PHE A 531 2.15 9.80 -5.55
N ALA A 532 1.82 10.71 -4.62
CA ALA A 532 1.64 12.12 -4.93
C ALA A 532 2.93 12.78 -5.48
N GLN A 533 4.11 12.40 -4.98
CA GLN A 533 5.36 12.90 -5.54
C GLN A 533 5.56 12.49 -7.01
N LEU A 534 5.18 11.27 -7.40
CA LEU A 534 5.32 10.77 -8.77
C LEU A 534 4.33 11.38 -9.78
N LEU A 535 3.28 12.07 -9.32
CA LEU A 535 2.39 12.84 -10.20
C LEU A 535 3.08 14.05 -10.83
N PHE A 536 4.20 14.54 -10.25
CA PHE A 536 4.90 15.76 -10.67
C PHE A 536 6.38 15.48 -10.96
N PRO A 537 7.09 16.37 -11.69
CA PRO A 537 8.53 16.23 -11.86
C PRO A 537 9.26 16.28 -10.52
N GLN A 538 10.29 15.43 -10.40
CA GLN A 538 11.20 15.32 -9.26
C GLN A 538 12.65 15.32 -9.77
N PHE A 539 13.64 15.27 -8.87
CA PHE A 539 15.04 15.16 -9.29
C PHE A 539 15.28 13.82 -10.00
N GLY A 540 15.68 13.86 -11.27
CA GLY A 540 15.95 12.67 -12.09
C GLY A 540 14.70 11.92 -12.61
N LEU A 541 13.48 12.36 -12.29
CA LEU A 541 12.24 11.68 -12.69
C LEU A 541 11.21 12.68 -13.29
N PRO A 542 10.53 12.33 -14.39
CA PRO A 542 9.43 13.13 -14.93
C PRO A 542 8.18 13.04 -14.03
N ALA A 543 7.15 13.82 -14.36
CA ALA A 543 5.79 13.47 -13.96
C ALA A 543 5.36 12.17 -14.65
N PHE A 544 4.55 11.36 -13.97
CA PHE A 544 3.95 10.15 -14.53
C PHE A 544 2.42 10.30 -14.66
N PRO A 545 1.79 9.58 -15.63
CA PRO A 545 0.34 9.35 -15.59
C PRO A 545 -0.09 8.83 -14.22
N VAL A 546 -1.30 9.18 -13.76
CA VAL A 546 -1.82 8.83 -12.42
C VAL A 546 -1.71 7.32 -12.15
N ARG A 547 -2.13 6.50 -13.13
CA ARG A 547 -1.98 5.04 -13.11
C ARG A 547 -0.52 4.56 -12.99
N ASN A 548 0.41 5.23 -13.66
CA ASN A 548 1.83 4.91 -13.62
C ASN A 548 2.47 5.34 -12.29
N ALA A 549 2.05 6.47 -11.71
CA ALA A 549 2.45 6.88 -10.37
C ALA A 549 1.97 5.87 -9.31
N TRP A 550 0.75 5.33 -9.43
CA TRP A 550 0.23 4.25 -8.57
C TRP A 550 1.06 2.97 -8.71
N ALA A 551 1.29 2.52 -9.94
CA ALA A 551 2.08 1.33 -10.24
C ALA A 551 3.54 1.44 -9.72
N LEU A 552 4.20 2.57 -9.94
CA LEU A 552 5.58 2.80 -9.53
C LEU A 552 5.70 3.03 -8.02
N MET A 553 4.72 3.68 -7.38
CA MET A 553 4.62 3.74 -5.92
C MET A 553 4.58 2.32 -5.34
N ALA A 554 3.71 1.44 -5.84
CA ALA A 554 3.60 0.08 -5.32
C ALA A 554 4.93 -0.69 -5.47
N GLN A 555 5.62 -0.54 -6.60
CA GLN A 555 6.93 -1.14 -6.85
C GLN A 555 8.06 -0.61 -5.92
N ILE A 556 7.94 0.63 -5.43
CA ILE A 556 8.89 1.22 -4.47
C ILE A 556 8.54 0.85 -3.01
N LYS A 557 7.25 0.78 -2.68
CA LYS A 557 6.76 0.75 -1.28
C LYS A 557 6.22 -0.60 -0.82
N GLU A 558 5.32 -1.22 -1.58
CA GLU A 558 4.70 -2.50 -1.23
C GLU A 558 5.69 -3.66 -1.44
N PRO A 559 5.78 -4.69 -0.58
CA PRO A 559 6.67 -5.84 -0.76
C PRO A 559 6.50 -6.59 -2.09
N SER A 560 7.47 -7.42 -2.49
CA SER A 560 7.36 -8.29 -3.68
C SER A 560 6.07 -9.13 -3.64
N GLY A 561 5.42 -9.30 -4.79
CA GLY A 561 4.22 -10.13 -4.93
C GLY A 561 2.88 -9.42 -4.66
N ILE A 562 2.87 -8.19 -4.13
CA ILE A 562 1.64 -7.40 -3.98
C ILE A 562 1.15 -6.95 -5.36
N ARG A 563 -0.12 -7.25 -5.70
CA ARG A 563 -0.74 -6.92 -7.00
C ARG A 563 -1.58 -5.66 -6.87
N TYR A 564 -1.11 -4.59 -7.50
CA TYR A 564 -1.87 -3.35 -7.67
C TYR A 564 -2.81 -3.45 -8.87
N ARG A 565 -3.89 -2.66 -8.88
CA ARG A 565 -4.79 -2.51 -10.02
C ARG A 565 -5.32 -1.07 -10.12
N SER A 566 -5.59 -0.65 -11.34
CA SER A 566 -6.37 0.54 -11.68
C SER A 566 -7.50 0.12 -12.62
N ILE A 567 -8.68 0.73 -12.50
CA ILE A 567 -9.84 0.50 -13.38
C ILE A 567 -10.46 1.82 -13.84
N GLY A 568 -11.19 1.80 -14.96
CA GLY A 568 -11.93 2.96 -15.46
C GLY A 568 -12.81 2.65 -16.67
N ASN A 569 -13.50 3.67 -17.17
CA ASN A 569 -14.43 3.56 -18.29
C ASN A 569 -13.73 3.70 -19.66
N VAL A 570 -14.42 3.21 -20.71
CA VAL A 570 -14.10 3.42 -22.12
C VAL A 570 -15.35 4.00 -22.82
N GLY A 571 -15.25 5.22 -23.32
CA GLY A 571 -16.31 5.95 -24.00
C GLY A 571 -16.39 5.66 -25.50
N ALA A 572 -17.31 6.36 -26.19
CA ALA A 572 -17.49 6.23 -27.63
C ALA A 572 -16.17 6.42 -28.41
N GLY A 573 -15.99 5.65 -29.49
CA GLY A 573 -14.75 5.65 -30.28
C GLY A 573 -13.54 5.02 -29.58
N GLY A 574 -13.70 4.45 -28.38
CA GLY A 574 -12.62 3.87 -27.60
C GLY A 574 -11.84 4.88 -26.74
N VAL A 575 -12.38 6.10 -26.56
CA VAL A 575 -11.81 7.15 -25.70
C VAL A 575 -11.70 6.67 -24.26
N THR A 576 -10.61 6.96 -23.57
CA THR A 576 -10.37 6.50 -22.19
C THR A 576 -9.26 7.27 -21.48
N ASN A 577 -9.41 7.40 -20.17
CA ASN A 577 -8.54 8.14 -19.25
C ASN A 577 -7.32 7.32 -18.75
N ILE A 578 -7.07 6.14 -19.31
CA ILE A 578 -6.01 5.21 -18.87
C ILE A 578 -4.58 5.76 -18.99
N GLY A 579 -4.40 6.87 -19.73
CA GLY A 579 -3.13 7.55 -19.95
C GLY A 579 -2.98 8.87 -19.18
N ASP A 580 -3.97 9.22 -18.36
CA ASP A 580 -4.12 10.58 -17.85
C ASP A 580 -3.07 10.96 -16.82
N TYR A 581 -2.62 12.21 -16.92
CA TYR A 581 -1.78 12.89 -15.95
C TYR A 581 -2.64 13.69 -14.99
N PHE A 582 -2.10 13.94 -13.80
CA PHE A 582 -2.65 14.96 -12.91
C PHE A 582 -2.58 16.35 -13.58
N TRP A 583 -3.48 17.26 -13.20
CA TRP A 583 -3.66 18.55 -13.88
C TRP A 583 -2.36 19.34 -14.07
N GLY A 584 -2.18 19.85 -15.30
CA GLY A 584 -1.00 20.61 -15.71
C GLY A 584 0.27 19.79 -15.93
N GLN A 585 0.28 18.47 -15.65
CA GLN A 585 1.48 17.63 -15.77
C GLN A 585 1.57 16.86 -17.10
N GLY A 586 0.49 16.85 -17.88
CA GLY A 586 0.41 16.21 -19.19
C GLY A 586 -0.98 16.33 -19.80
N ALA A 587 -1.42 15.30 -20.52
CA ALA A 587 -2.78 15.21 -21.02
C ALA A 587 -3.71 14.60 -19.95
N THR A 588 -4.91 15.17 -19.83
CA THR A 588 -6.02 14.65 -19.03
C THR A 588 -7.23 14.51 -19.96
N GLY A 589 -7.96 13.41 -19.89
CA GLY A 589 -9.11 13.12 -20.73
C GLY A 589 -10.36 13.90 -20.30
N PRO A 590 -11.48 13.74 -21.02
CA PRO A 590 -12.80 14.12 -20.52
C PRO A 590 -13.37 13.00 -19.65
N ASP A 591 -14.30 13.38 -18.79
CA ASP A 591 -15.12 12.52 -17.94
C ASP A 591 -16.00 11.57 -18.79
N ILE A 592 -15.98 10.28 -18.43
CA ILE A 592 -16.68 9.22 -19.17
C ILE A 592 -17.82 8.69 -18.32
N THR A 593 -18.94 9.42 -18.37
CA THR A 593 -20.15 9.06 -17.64
C THR A 593 -20.64 7.66 -17.98
N LYS A 594 -21.36 7.05 -17.04
CA LYS A 594 -21.97 5.70 -17.16
C LYS A 594 -22.88 5.59 -18.38
N ALA A 595 -23.52 6.69 -18.78
CA ALA A 595 -24.37 6.77 -19.98
C ALA A 595 -23.57 6.90 -21.30
N ALA A 596 -22.37 7.48 -21.26
CA ALA A 596 -21.46 7.59 -22.42
C ALA A 596 -20.57 6.36 -22.63
N ARG A 597 -20.61 5.41 -21.69
CA ARG A 597 -19.76 4.21 -21.65
C ARG A 597 -20.10 3.20 -22.75
N THR A 598 -19.06 2.67 -23.39
CA THR A 598 -19.14 1.55 -24.35
C THR A 598 -18.33 0.33 -23.89
N GLY A 599 -17.40 0.49 -22.96
CA GLY A 599 -16.62 -0.57 -22.35
C GLY A 599 -15.95 -0.14 -21.04
N MET A 600 -15.14 -1.01 -20.47
CA MET A 600 -14.31 -0.74 -19.29
C MET A 600 -12.90 -1.31 -19.46
N TRP A 601 -11.97 -0.84 -18.65
CA TRP A 601 -10.60 -1.34 -18.60
C TRP A 601 -10.17 -1.68 -17.17
N SER A 602 -9.29 -2.66 -17.05
CA SER A 602 -8.61 -3.07 -15.83
C SER A 602 -7.13 -3.24 -16.15
N LEU A 603 -6.25 -2.47 -15.51
CA LEU A 603 -4.80 -2.65 -15.65
C LEU A 603 -4.20 -3.05 -14.31
N SER A 604 -3.48 -4.17 -14.29
CA SER A 604 -2.86 -4.72 -13.08
C SER A 604 -1.39 -5.05 -13.29
N GLY A 605 -0.65 -5.15 -12.19
CA GLY A 605 0.74 -5.60 -12.20
C GLY A 605 1.23 -5.95 -10.80
N VAL A 606 2.43 -6.52 -10.72
CA VAL A 606 3.04 -6.98 -9.47
C VAL A 606 4.23 -6.08 -9.10
N SER A 607 4.34 -5.76 -7.81
CA SER A 607 5.38 -4.93 -7.20
C SER A 607 6.73 -5.63 -7.00
#